data_AF-A0A9Q0LSI7-F1
#
_entry.id   AF-A0A9Q0LSI7-F1
#
_cell.length_a   1.000
_cell.length_b   1.000
_cell.length_c   1.000
_cell.angle_alpha   90.00
_cell.angle_beta   90.00
_cell.angle_gamma   90.00
#
_symmetry.space_group_name_H-M   'P 1'
#
loop_
_entity.id
_entity.type
_entity.pdbx_description
1 polymer ?
#
loop_
_entity_poly.entity_id
_entity_poly.type
_entity_poly.pdbx_seq_one_letter_code
_entity_poly.pdbx_strand_id
1 'polypeptide(L)'
;MLNLKSNVAFLFPQNLQSKMNWSFYVKKAKNSHNINFIPFSFQNDEKLLAVLHKLTYEIAESNFGNKISKEFIEKFQKYTLETNIKVIEPIELIEIFTDREKTMKKFSEYLKNKKIENFKCSPHIILNNKEDAEKAINEKTHLQFPVICKPINACGTQSSHNLTIIANENGLKKYSNFPSLIERFFNHNAIVYKLYIIGNFSHWIMKNSLPDIPFENLNLFENFSFDSQKPLPQNYNQEKINQNLNQEKINQNLNQEKINQNLNQEKINQNLNQEKINQNLNQEKIIENLNQEKINQNSNQEKIIENLNQEKIIENLNQEKINQNSNQEKIISSPSNELIQSVVSSVSSALFDCFGVGLLGADLVFDYVSSCFYVIDINYFPRTLLNEEFQDKFSDFIKSKI
;
A
#
# COMPACT_ATOMS: atom_id res chain seq x y z
N MET A 1 -20.89 24.24 38.73
CA MET A 1 -21.00 24.50 37.28
C MET A 1 -21.65 23.29 36.64
N LEU A 2 -22.84 23.45 36.05
CA LEU A 2 -23.52 22.37 35.32
C LEU A 2 -22.59 21.86 34.22
N ASN A 3 -22.33 20.55 34.22
CA ASN A 3 -21.48 19.85 33.27
C ASN A 3 -22.14 19.92 31.88
N LEU A 4 -21.95 21.02 31.15
CA LEU A 4 -22.52 21.22 29.82
C LEU A 4 -22.03 20.10 28.89
N LYS A 5 -22.98 19.25 28.49
CA LYS A 5 -22.77 18.14 27.55
C LYS A 5 -22.10 18.69 26.28
N SER A 6 -20.91 18.19 25.95
CA SER A 6 -20.17 18.64 24.77
C SER A 6 -20.60 17.81 23.57
N ASN A 7 -21.63 18.27 22.86
CA ASN A 7 -22.16 17.56 21.69
C ASN A 7 -21.28 17.83 20.46
N VAL A 8 -20.79 16.75 19.85
CA VAL A 8 -20.02 16.79 18.61
C VAL A 8 -20.73 15.90 17.59
N ALA A 9 -21.08 16.46 16.45
CA ALA A 9 -21.65 15.66 15.37
C ALA A 9 -20.55 14.90 14.63
N PHE A 10 -20.85 13.73 14.07
CA PHE A 10 -19.97 13.05 13.14
C PHE A 10 -20.64 12.87 11.77
N LEU A 11 -19.87 13.06 10.70
CA LEU A 11 -20.34 13.02 9.32
C LEU A 11 -19.41 12.15 8.47
N PHE A 12 -19.73 10.86 8.43
CA PHE A 12 -19.11 9.85 7.56
C PHE A 12 -19.96 8.57 7.52
N PRO A 13 -19.89 7.78 6.43
CA PRO A 13 -20.83 6.68 6.18
C PRO A 13 -20.67 5.50 7.14
N GLN A 14 -21.74 4.71 7.30
CA GLN A 14 -21.81 3.59 8.25
C GLN A 14 -20.75 2.51 7.98
N ASN A 15 -20.43 2.25 6.71
CA ASN A 15 -19.36 1.30 6.34
C ASN A 15 -17.99 1.72 6.91
N LEU A 16 -17.71 3.03 6.97
CA LEU A 16 -16.49 3.57 7.55
C LEU A 16 -16.54 3.51 9.08
N GLN A 17 -17.69 3.78 9.69
CA GLN A 17 -17.89 3.62 11.13
C GLN A 17 -17.59 2.17 11.57
N SER A 18 -18.09 1.18 10.84
CA SER A 18 -17.79 -0.24 11.10
C SER A 18 -16.30 -0.55 10.94
N LYS A 19 -15.67 -0.06 9.87
CA LYS A 19 -14.23 -0.27 9.60
C LYS A 19 -13.30 0.37 10.65
N MET A 20 -13.75 1.43 11.30
CA MET A 20 -13.02 2.14 12.37
C MET A 20 -13.36 1.60 13.77
N ASN A 21 -14.35 0.71 13.88
CA ASN A 21 -15.04 0.37 15.13
C ASN A 21 -15.36 1.63 15.96
N TRP A 22 -16.05 2.56 15.31
CA TRP A 22 -16.33 3.91 15.82
C TRP A 22 -16.96 3.93 17.23
N SER A 23 -17.72 2.91 17.60
CA SER A 23 -18.32 2.79 18.94
C SER A 23 -17.31 2.85 20.10
N PHE A 24 -16.08 2.35 19.91
CA PHE A 24 -15.03 2.44 20.92
C PHE A 24 -14.59 3.89 21.16
N TYR A 25 -14.41 4.66 20.09
CA TYR A 25 -14.11 6.08 20.15
C TYR A 25 -15.23 6.89 20.80
N VAL A 26 -16.49 6.59 20.46
CA VAL A 26 -17.65 7.22 21.09
C VAL A 26 -17.66 6.96 22.60
N LYS A 27 -17.45 5.71 23.01
CA LYS A 27 -17.40 5.33 24.42
C LYS A 27 -16.23 6.00 25.15
N LYS A 28 -15.03 5.99 24.56
CA LYS A 28 -13.83 6.60 25.18
C LYS A 28 -14.00 8.09 25.35
N ALA A 29 -14.46 8.82 24.32
CA ALA A 29 -14.65 10.26 24.38
C ALA A 29 -15.75 10.67 25.39
N LYS A 30 -16.81 9.86 25.52
CA LYS A 30 -17.86 10.06 26.52
C LYS A 30 -17.32 9.92 27.94
N ASN A 31 -16.53 8.88 28.19
CA ASN A 31 -16.01 8.58 29.53
C ASN A 31 -14.89 9.53 29.97
N SER A 32 -13.99 9.90 29.05
CA SER A 32 -12.80 10.70 29.36
C SER A 32 -13.06 12.21 29.38
N HIS A 33 -13.91 12.70 28.47
CA HIS A 33 -14.07 14.15 28.23
C HIS A 33 -15.53 14.63 28.26
N ASN A 34 -16.48 13.74 28.58
CA ASN A 34 -17.92 14.01 28.50
C ASN A 34 -18.38 14.52 27.12
N ILE A 35 -17.68 14.07 26.07
CA ILE A 35 -18.05 14.37 24.67
C ILE A 35 -19.12 13.39 24.23
N ASN A 36 -20.22 13.91 23.71
CA ASN A 36 -21.30 13.11 23.16
C ASN A 36 -21.30 13.18 21.65
N PHE A 37 -20.92 12.08 21.00
CA PHE A 37 -20.97 11.97 19.55
C PHE A 37 -22.37 11.65 19.06
N ILE A 38 -22.89 12.42 18.11
CA ILE A 38 -24.19 12.18 17.47
C ILE A 38 -24.06 12.21 15.94
N PRO A 39 -24.88 11.45 15.19
CA PRO A 39 -24.90 11.57 13.73
C PRO A 39 -25.25 13.00 13.30
N PHE A 40 -24.54 13.53 12.30
CA PHE A 40 -24.85 14.85 11.76
C PHE A 40 -26.21 14.86 11.03
N SER A 41 -26.98 15.93 11.24
CA SER A 41 -28.20 16.26 10.51
C SER A 41 -28.31 17.78 10.40
N PHE A 42 -28.88 18.26 9.29
CA PHE A 42 -29.20 19.69 9.13
C PHE A 42 -30.35 20.15 10.05
N GLN A 43 -31.10 19.21 10.65
CA GLN A 43 -32.23 19.47 11.54
C GLN A 43 -31.90 19.07 12.98
N ASN A 44 -30.66 19.30 13.42
CA ASN A 44 -30.27 18.95 14.79
C ASN A 44 -30.93 19.88 15.82
N ASP A 45 -31.78 19.31 16.66
CA ASP A 45 -32.42 20.01 17.80
C ASP A 45 -31.44 20.24 18.98
N GLU A 46 -30.33 19.51 19.01
CA GLU A 46 -29.30 19.68 20.03
C GLU A 46 -28.27 20.77 19.63
N LYS A 47 -27.87 21.63 20.58
CA LYS A 47 -26.76 22.56 20.38
C LYS A 47 -25.45 21.79 20.15
N LEU A 48 -24.84 21.97 18.99
CA LEU A 48 -23.56 21.38 18.60
C LEU A 48 -22.39 22.33 18.85
N LEU A 49 -21.24 21.78 19.26
CA LEU A 49 -19.98 22.52 19.34
C LEU A 49 -19.13 22.36 18.07
N ALA A 50 -19.15 21.16 17.48
CA ALA A 50 -18.39 20.87 16.27
C ALA A 50 -19.02 19.74 15.44
N VAL A 51 -18.56 19.61 14.20
CA VAL A 51 -18.76 18.45 13.31
C VAL A 51 -17.40 17.85 12.97
N LEU A 52 -17.16 16.61 13.39
CA LEU A 52 -16.08 15.77 12.89
C LEU A 52 -16.51 15.13 11.58
N HIS A 53 -15.74 15.27 10.51
CA HIS A 53 -16.16 14.74 9.22
C HIS A 53 -15.04 14.01 8.48
N LYS A 54 -15.46 13.17 7.52
CA LYS A 54 -14.58 12.60 6.50
C LYS A 54 -15.29 12.67 5.15
N LEU A 55 -15.27 13.88 4.58
CA LEU A 55 -15.96 14.25 3.34
C LEU A 55 -15.05 14.23 2.10
N THR A 56 -13.90 13.55 2.17
CA THR A 56 -12.92 13.56 1.06
C THR A 56 -13.54 13.06 -0.25
N TYR A 57 -14.50 12.15 -0.16
CA TYR A 57 -15.19 11.61 -1.33
C TYR A 57 -16.13 12.66 -1.97
N GLU A 58 -16.97 13.29 -1.16
CA GLU A 58 -17.90 14.33 -1.57
C GLU A 58 -17.16 15.57 -2.11
N ILE A 59 -16.05 15.95 -1.48
CA ILE A 59 -15.17 17.04 -1.95
C ILE A 59 -14.57 16.67 -3.31
N ALA A 60 -14.02 15.45 -3.45
CA ALA A 60 -13.46 15.00 -4.72
C ALA A 60 -14.52 15.01 -5.83
N GLU A 61 -15.69 14.42 -5.59
CA GLU A 61 -16.79 14.41 -6.57
C GLU A 61 -17.27 15.81 -6.95
N SER A 62 -17.38 16.72 -5.97
CA SER A 62 -17.68 18.13 -6.21
C SER A 62 -16.66 18.76 -7.17
N ASN A 63 -15.38 18.49 -6.96
CA ASN A 63 -14.28 18.98 -7.80
C ASN A 63 -14.31 18.39 -9.22
N PHE A 64 -14.87 17.19 -9.40
CA PHE A 64 -15.16 16.59 -10.72
C PHE A 64 -16.50 17.02 -11.32
N GLY A 65 -17.16 18.03 -10.75
CA GLY A 65 -18.39 18.61 -11.29
C GLY A 65 -19.68 17.88 -10.91
N ASN A 66 -19.65 16.97 -9.93
CA ASN A 66 -20.86 16.37 -9.40
C ASN A 66 -21.71 17.44 -8.68
N LYS A 67 -22.86 17.78 -9.26
CA LYS A 67 -23.75 18.82 -8.74
C LYS A 67 -24.30 18.48 -7.35
N ILE A 68 -24.63 17.22 -7.08
CA ILE A 68 -25.18 16.79 -5.79
C ILE A 68 -24.13 16.99 -4.69
N SER A 69 -22.91 16.52 -4.93
CA SER A 69 -21.81 16.65 -3.96
C SER A 69 -21.41 18.11 -3.76
N LYS A 70 -21.42 18.91 -4.84
CA LYS A 70 -21.20 20.37 -4.77
C LYS A 70 -22.27 21.08 -3.92
N GLU A 71 -23.55 20.87 -4.22
CA GLU A 71 -24.66 21.45 -3.46
C GLU A 71 -24.62 21.04 -1.98
N PHE A 72 -24.23 19.79 -1.70
CA PHE A 72 -24.07 19.30 -0.33
C PHE A 72 -22.95 20.03 0.41
N ILE A 73 -21.76 20.18 -0.19
CA ILE A 73 -20.62 20.87 0.43
C ILE A 73 -20.96 22.35 0.68
N GLU A 74 -21.55 23.03 -0.31
CA GLU A 74 -21.97 24.44 -0.18
C GLU A 74 -23.01 24.60 0.93
N LYS A 75 -24.02 23.72 1.00
CA LYS A 75 -25.02 23.72 2.06
C LYS A 75 -24.40 23.43 3.43
N PHE A 76 -23.46 22.49 3.52
CA PHE A 76 -22.76 22.14 4.76
C PHE A 76 -21.91 23.30 5.29
N GLN A 77 -21.13 23.95 4.43
CA GLN A 77 -20.32 25.12 4.80
C GLN A 77 -21.21 26.30 5.21
N LYS A 78 -22.28 26.57 4.47
CA LYS A 78 -23.26 27.61 4.82
C LYS A 78 -23.90 27.33 6.19
N TYR A 79 -24.38 26.11 6.42
CA TYR A 79 -25.00 25.72 7.68
C TYR A 79 -24.06 25.89 8.87
N THR A 80 -22.81 25.38 8.77
CA THR A 80 -21.83 25.46 9.85
C THR A 80 -21.41 26.89 10.16
N LEU A 81 -21.31 27.75 9.14
CA LEU A 81 -21.05 29.18 9.31
C LEU A 81 -22.21 29.91 10.01
N GLU A 82 -23.45 29.72 9.53
CA GLU A 82 -24.65 30.38 10.07
C GLU A 82 -24.95 29.96 11.52
N THR A 83 -24.61 28.72 11.87
CA THR A 83 -24.81 28.16 13.21
C THR A 83 -23.60 28.31 14.13
N ASN A 84 -22.47 28.84 13.61
CA ASN A 84 -21.19 28.96 14.32
C ASN A 84 -20.70 27.62 14.91
N ILE A 85 -20.89 26.52 14.17
CA ILE A 85 -20.41 25.18 14.53
C ILE A 85 -19.02 24.99 13.93
N LYS A 86 -18.05 24.56 14.76
CA LYS A 86 -16.69 24.28 14.28
C LYS A 86 -16.66 23.04 13.36
N VAL A 87 -15.81 23.05 12.34
CA VAL A 87 -15.61 21.89 11.45
C VAL A 87 -14.24 21.26 11.75
N ILE A 88 -14.21 19.96 12.03
CA ILE A 88 -13.00 19.21 12.37
C ILE A 88 -12.69 18.23 11.23
N GLU A 89 -11.68 18.48 10.38
CA GLU A 89 -10.91 19.73 10.20
C GLU A 89 -11.58 20.62 9.12
N PRO A 90 -11.26 21.92 8.98
CA PRO A 90 -11.90 22.79 7.97
C PRO A 90 -11.77 22.26 6.53
N ILE A 91 -12.84 22.35 5.73
CA ILE A 91 -12.94 21.77 4.37
C ILE A 91 -11.79 22.24 3.47
N GLU A 92 -11.44 23.52 3.56
CA GLU A 92 -10.37 24.17 2.80
C GLU A 92 -8.98 23.58 3.06
N LEU A 93 -8.74 23.02 4.26
CA LEU A 93 -7.49 22.34 4.58
C LEU A 93 -7.48 20.89 4.11
N ILE A 94 -8.67 20.31 3.91
CA ILE A 94 -8.84 18.89 3.57
C ILE A 94 -8.77 18.69 2.05
N GLU A 95 -9.22 19.67 1.28
CA GLU A 95 -9.39 19.56 -0.17
C GLU A 95 -8.15 19.05 -0.91
N ILE A 96 -6.96 19.49 -0.47
CA ILE A 96 -5.69 19.06 -1.08
C ILE A 96 -5.51 17.54 -1.09
N PHE A 97 -5.99 16.84 -0.06
CA PHE A 97 -5.86 15.38 0.07
C PHE A 97 -6.76 14.59 -0.89
N THR A 98 -7.61 15.26 -1.68
CA THR A 98 -8.38 14.62 -2.76
C THR A 98 -7.54 14.42 -4.04
N ASP A 99 -6.40 15.10 -4.12
CA ASP A 99 -5.52 15.16 -5.28
C ASP A 99 -4.10 14.76 -4.88
N ARG A 100 -3.65 13.61 -5.41
CA ARG A 100 -2.36 13.02 -5.06
C ARG A 100 -1.20 13.86 -5.57
N GLU A 101 -1.33 14.49 -6.74
CA GLU A 101 -0.31 15.41 -7.26
C GLU A 101 -0.15 16.59 -6.30
N LYS A 102 -1.24 17.29 -5.98
CA LYS A 102 -1.19 18.48 -5.12
C LYS A 102 -0.61 18.15 -3.76
N THR A 103 -1.03 17.03 -3.17
CA THR A 103 -0.55 16.57 -1.86
C THR A 103 0.96 16.29 -1.89
N MET A 104 1.41 15.43 -2.81
CA MET A 104 2.81 15.00 -2.88
C MET A 104 3.75 16.15 -3.29
N LYS A 105 3.30 17.02 -4.20
CA LYS A 105 4.03 18.21 -4.64
C LYS A 105 4.22 19.20 -3.50
N LYS A 106 3.14 19.56 -2.78
CA LYS A 106 3.22 20.48 -1.64
C LYS A 106 4.18 19.95 -0.57
N PHE A 107 4.10 18.66 -0.26
CA PHE A 107 4.99 18.06 0.74
C PHE A 107 6.45 18.01 0.25
N SER A 108 6.69 17.63 -1.00
CA SER A 108 8.03 17.65 -1.61
C SER A 108 8.64 19.06 -1.57
N GLU A 109 7.87 20.09 -1.94
CA GLU A 109 8.30 21.49 -1.89
C GLU A 109 8.60 21.97 -0.47
N TYR A 110 7.77 21.59 0.51
CA TYR A 110 8.02 21.87 1.92
C TYR A 110 9.36 21.31 2.39
N LEU A 111 9.71 20.08 1.98
CA LEU A 111 10.94 19.42 2.38
C LEU A 111 12.20 19.98 1.69
N LYS A 112 12.11 20.54 0.48
CA LYS A 112 13.28 21.03 -0.29
C LYS A 112 14.19 21.99 0.49
N ASN A 113 13.60 22.83 1.35
CA ASN A 113 14.31 23.85 2.11
C ASN A 113 14.63 23.42 3.55
N LYS A 114 14.42 22.14 3.89
CA LYS A 114 14.62 21.60 5.23
C LYS A 114 15.81 20.64 5.23
N LYS A 115 16.67 20.77 6.23
CA LYS A 115 17.71 19.77 6.51
C LYS A 115 17.07 18.67 7.34
N ILE A 116 16.52 17.68 6.65
CA ILE A 116 15.89 16.51 7.26
C ILE A 116 16.73 15.29 6.92
N GLU A 117 17.07 14.53 7.94
CA GLU A 117 17.81 13.27 7.80
C GLU A 117 16.84 12.09 7.79
N ASN A 118 17.29 10.97 7.22
CA ASN A 118 16.64 9.66 7.30
C ASN A 118 15.27 9.50 6.63
N PHE A 119 14.61 10.56 6.15
CA PHE A 119 13.47 10.43 5.26
C PHE A 119 13.38 11.49 4.16
N LYS A 120 12.67 11.14 3.09
CA LYS A 120 12.39 12.01 1.94
C LYS A 120 10.94 11.83 1.47
N CYS A 121 10.42 12.78 0.71
CA CYS A 121 9.25 12.55 -0.13
C CYS A 121 9.68 11.74 -1.35
N SER A 122 8.88 10.75 -1.74
CA SER A 122 9.19 9.91 -2.91
C SER A 122 9.35 10.76 -4.18
N PRO A 123 10.45 10.61 -4.95
CA PRO A 123 10.60 11.30 -6.23
C PRO A 123 9.49 10.89 -7.19
N HIS A 124 8.80 11.89 -7.74
CA HIS A 124 7.68 11.69 -8.64
C HIS A 124 7.62 12.73 -9.75
N ILE A 125 6.99 12.35 -10.85
CA ILE A 125 6.62 13.25 -11.95
C ILE A 125 5.15 13.02 -12.32
N ILE A 126 4.57 13.98 -13.02
CA ILE A 126 3.20 13.90 -13.52
C ILE A 126 3.25 13.75 -15.02
N LEU A 127 2.56 12.74 -15.53
CA LEU A 127 2.36 12.53 -16.96
C LEU A 127 0.86 12.65 -17.25
N ASN A 128 0.49 13.57 -18.13
CA ASN A 128 -0.92 13.83 -18.46
C ASN A 128 -1.40 13.03 -19.66
N ASN A 129 -0.47 12.54 -20.48
CA ASN A 129 -0.76 11.82 -21.71
C ASN A 129 0.48 11.02 -22.15
N LYS A 130 0.33 10.34 -23.29
CA LYS A 130 1.40 9.52 -23.90
C LYS A 130 2.58 10.35 -24.40
N GLU A 131 2.35 11.57 -24.89
CA GLU A 131 3.41 12.46 -25.38
C GLU A 131 4.34 12.91 -24.23
N ASP A 132 3.77 13.25 -23.06
CA ASP A 132 4.54 13.53 -21.84
C ASP A 132 5.43 12.34 -21.47
N ALA A 133 4.90 11.11 -21.60
CA ALA A 133 5.64 9.88 -21.31
C ALA A 133 6.80 9.64 -22.27
N GLU A 134 6.56 9.81 -23.58
CA GLU A 134 7.61 9.70 -24.61
C GLU A 134 8.70 10.75 -24.42
N LYS A 135 8.32 12.00 -24.10
CA LYS A 135 9.25 13.07 -23.76
C LYS A 135 10.08 12.71 -22.53
N ALA A 136 9.44 12.23 -21.45
CA ALA A 136 10.12 11.87 -20.22
C ALA A 136 11.18 10.76 -20.43
N ILE A 137 10.89 9.79 -21.30
CA ILE A 137 11.83 8.74 -21.72
C ILE A 137 13.00 9.34 -22.53
N ASN A 138 12.69 10.12 -23.58
CA ASN A 138 13.68 10.65 -24.51
C ASN A 138 14.65 11.63 -23.84
N GLU A 139 14.14 12.47 -22.95
CA GLU A 139 14.95 13.44 -22.20
C GLU A 139 15.77 12.80 -21.08
N LYS A 140 15.62 11.48 -20.86
CA LYS A 140 16.19 10.77 -19.70
C LYS A 140 15.91 11.54 -18.41
N THR A 141 14.66 12.01 -18.28
CA THR A 141 14.17 12.53 -17.00
C THR A 141 14.48 11.49 -15.94
N HIS A 142 14.67 11.90 -14.68
CA HIS A 142 15.15 11.05 -13.58
C HIS A 142 14.25 9.83 -13.19
N LEU A 143 13.42 9.34 -14.12
CA LEU A 143 12.75 8.06 -14.09
C LEU A 143 13.76 6.93 -13.90
N GLN A 144 13.67 6.31 -12.72
CA GLN A 144 14.44 5.12 -12.37
C GLN A 144 13.45 3.96 -12.32
N PHE A 145 13.52 3.09 -13.33
CA PHE A 145 12.69 1.90 -13.39
C PHE A 145 13.13 0.85 -12.35
N PRO A 146 12.20 0.04 -11.81
CA PRO A 146 10.76 0.08 -12.06
C PRO A 146 10.08 1.31 -11.44
N VAL A 147 8.96 1.73 -12.03
CA VAL A 147 8.12 2.82 -11.51
C VAL A 147 6.72 2.29 -11.19
N ILE A 148 6.04 2.96 -10.26
CA ILE A 148 4.63 2.76 -9.95
C ILE A 148 3.82 3.96 -10.44
N CYS A 149 2.78 3.68 -11.21
CA CYS A 149 1.82 4.66 -11.71
C CYS A 149 0.61 4.68 -10.80
N LYS A 150 0.27 5.87 -10.30
CA LYS A 150 -0.87 6.11 -9.42
C LYS A 150 -1.79 7.12 -10.13
N PRO A 151 -3.10 6.86 -10.26
CA PRO A 151 -4.05 7.87 -10.73
C PRO A 151 -3.92 9.17 -9.93
N ILE A 152 -4.14 10.34 -10.54
CA ILE A 152 -4.03 11.62 -9.79
C ILE A 152 -5.08 11.71 -8.69
N ASN A 153 -6.30 11.22 -8.96
CA ASN A 153 -7.37 11.19 -7.98
C ASN A 153 -6.97 10.28 -6.80
N ALA A 154 -6.90 10.87 -5.60
CA ALA A 154 -6.52 10.13 -4.39
C ALA A 154 -7.71 9.37 -3.78
N CYS A 155 -8.93 9.83 -4.04
CA CYS A 155 -10.18 9.23 -3.61
C CYS A 155 -11.32 9.56 -4.58
N GLY A 156 -12.49 8.95 -4.40
CA GLY A 156 -13.68 9.31 -5.18
C GLY A 156 -14.14 8.25 -6.18
N THR A 157 -13.30 7.28 -6.54
CA THR A 157 -13.67 6.24 -7.51
C THR A 157 -12.98 4.90 -7.20
N GLN A 158 -13.55 3.79 -7.68
CA GLN A 158 -12.87 2.50 -7.65
C GLN A 158 -11.57 2.51 -8.47
N SER A 159 -11.50 3.33 -9.53
CA SER A 159 -10.30 3.50 -10.34
C SER A 159 -9.15 4.20 -9.61
N SER A 160 -9.42 5.00 -8.56
CA SER A 160 -8.38 5.71 -7.78
C SER A 160 -7.37 4.79 -7.09
N HIS A 161 -7.71 3.49 -7.00
CA HIS A 161 -6.91 2.45 -6.36
C HIS A 161 -6.25 1.47 -7.34
N ASN A 162 -6.49 1.63 -8.64
CA ASN A 162 -5.86 0.83 -9.69
C ASN A 162 -4.46 1.39 -9.96
N LEU A 163 -3.45 0.70 -9.45
CA LEU A 163 -2.05 1.07 -9.61
C LEU A 163 -1.41 0.17 -10.67
N THR A 164 -0.37 0.67 -11.33
CA THR A 164 0.37 -0.10 -12.34
C THR A 164 1.86 -0.01 -12.06
N ILE A 165 2.54 -1.15 -11.89
CA ILE A 165 4.00 -1.20 -11.96
C ILE A 165 4.40 -1.22 -13.42
N ILE A 166 5.39 -0.42 -13.79
CA ILE A 166 6.04 -0.42 -15.10
C ILE A 166 7.50 -0.76 -14.92
N ALA A 167 7.94 -1.82 -15.59
CA ALA A 167 9.28 -2.38 -15.40
C ALA A 167 10.37 -1.65 -16.20
N ASN A 168 10.00 -1.05 -17.33
CA ASN A 168 10.95 -0.48 -18.30
C ASN A 168 10.28 0.53 -19.24
N GLU A 169 11.08 1.20 -20.06
CA GLU A 169 10.63 2.22 -21.03
C GLU A 169 9.57 1.70 -22.01
N ASN A 170 9.66 0.45 -22.45
CA ASN A 170 8.68 -0.14 -23.36
C ASN A 170 7.31 -0.29 -22.68
N GLY A 171 7.31 -0.68 -21.40
CA GLY A 171 6.09 -0.68 -20.59
C GLY A 171 5.47 0.71 -20.44
N LEU A 172 6.29 1.75 -20.27
CA LEU A 172 5.81 3.13 -20.18
C LEU A 172 5.23 3.63 -21.51
N LYS A 173 5.82 3.28 -22.65
CA LYS A 173 5.28 3.61 -23.99
C LYS A 173 3.91 2.97 -24.27
N LYS A 174 3.60 1.84 -23.64
CA LYS A 174 2.32 1.13 -23.76
C LYS A 174 1.29 1.52 -22.71
N TYR A 175 1.70 2.25 -21.68
CA TYR A 175 0.81 2.73 -20.64
C TYR A 175 -0.18 3.76 -21.20
N SER A 176 -1.45 3.65 -20.80
CA SER A 176 -2.54 4.49 -21.33
C SER A 176 -3.39 5.16 -20.25
N ASN A 177 -3.20 4.81 -18.98
CA ASN A 177 -4.03 5.32 -17.88
C ASN A 177 -3.48 6.68 -17.41
N PHE A 178 -3.73 7.72 -18.20
CA PHE A 178 -3.39 9.09 -17.85
C PHE A 178 -4.64 9.88 -17.42
N PRO A 179 -4.50 10.95 -16.61
CA PRO A 179 -3.25 11.45 -16.03
C PRO A 179 -2.81 10.60 -14.82
N SER A 180 -1.49 10.48 -14.61
CA SER A 180 -0.92 9.67 -13.54
C SER A 180 0.29 10.32 -12.90
N LEU A 181 0.40 10.14 -11.58
CA LEU A 181 1.64 10.35 -10.84
C LEU A 181 2.52 9.11 -11.03
N ILE A 182 3.71 9.32 -11.56
CA ILE A 182 4.73 8.29 -11.77
C ILE A 182 5.80 8.45 -10.70
N GLU A 183 5.99 7.40 -9.91
CA GLU A 183 6.90 7.38 -8.77
C GLU A 183 7.88 6.22 -8.91
N ARG A 184 9.12 6.38 -8.46
CA ARG A 184 10.06 5.25 -8.40
C ARG A 184 9.47 4.15 -7.51
N PHE A 185 9.51 2.91 -7.98
CA PHE A 185 9.25 1.75 -7.12
C PHE A 185 10.54 1.38 -6.38
N PHE A 186 10.45 1.30 -5.05
CA PHE A 186 11.55 0.87 -4.20
C PHE A 186 11.37 -0.61 -3.89
N ASN A 187 12.42 -1.43 -4.00
CA ASN A 187 12.41 -2.72 -3.32
C ASN A 187 12.55 -2.46 -1.81
N HIS A 188 11.62 -3.02 -1.03
CA HIS A 188 11.39 -2.68 0.37
C HIS A 188 11.05 -3.92 1.21
N ASN A 189 11.48 -5.10 0.79
CA ASN A 189 11.27 -6.39 1.47
C ASN A 189 9.80 -6.71 1.75
N ALA A 190 8.89 -6.19 0.91
CA ALA A 190 7.44 -6.31 1.10
C ALA A 190 6.91 -5.73 2.43
N ILE A 191 7.56 -4.70 2.99
CA ILE A 191 7.13 -4.03 4.23
C ILE A 191 6.80 -2.55 3.99
N VAL A 192 5.56 -2.16 4.31
CA VAL A 192 5.16 -0.74 4.41
C VAL A 192 4.95 -0.37 5.87
N TYR A 193 5.51 0.77 6.27
CA TYR A 193 5.32 1.38 7.59
C TYR A 193 4.15 2.36 7.49
N LYS A 194 3.03 2.02 8.12
CA LYS A 194 1.85 2.87 8.16
C LYS A 194 1.86 3.74 9.38
N LEU A 195 1.99 5.04 9.17
CA LEU A 195 1.91 6.06 10.20
C LEU A 195 0.46 6.53 10.38
N TYR A 196 0.10 6.75 11.63
CA TYR A 196 -1.18 7.28 12.05
C TYR A 196 -0.92 8.47 12.98
N ILE A 197 -1.48 9.62 12.64
CA ILE A 197 -1.18 10.89 13.28
C ILE A 197 -2.49 11.48 13.83
N ILE A 198 -2.45 11.87 15.11
CA ILE A 198 -3.51 12.60 15.80
C ILE A 198 -2.88 13.79 16.51
N GLY A 199 -3.03 14.99 15.95
CA GLY A 199 -2.41 16.20 16.48
C GLY A 199 -0.90 16.05 16.56
N ASN A 200 -0.36 16.08 17.79
CA ASN A 200 1.07 15.88 18.08
C ASN A 200 1.45 14.41 18.35
N PHE A 201 0.47 13.51 18.43
CA PHE A 201 0.70 12.09 18.64
C PHE A 201 0.87 11.38 17.30
N SER A 202 1.84 10.46 17.23
CA SER A 202 2.05 9.60 16.08
C SER A 202 2.32 8.16 16.53
N HIS A 203 1.79 7.22 15.77
CA HIS A 203 1.99 5.79 15.97
C HIS A 203 2.22 5.12 14.62
N TRP A 204 2.93 4.00 14.60
CA TRP A 204 3.22 3.28 13.37
C TRP A 204 3.00 1.77 13.55
N ILE A 205 2.68 1.10 12.44
CA ILE A 205 2.64 -0.35 12.34
C ILE A 205 3.29 -0.80 11.03
N MET A 206 3.86 -2.01 11.02
CA MET A 206 4.27 -2.66 9.78
C MET A 206 3.10 -3.42 9.16
N LYS A 207 3.01 -3.39 7.83
CA LYS A 207 2.13 -4.26 7.05
C LYS A 207 2.85 -4.87 5.88
N ASN A 208 2.35 -6.02 5.44
CA ASN A 208 2.74 -6.59 4.16
C ASN A 208 2.42 -5.61 3.02
N SER A 209 3.35 -5.50 2.10
CA SER A 209 3.33 -4.63 0.93
C SER A 209 3.66 -5.44 -0.33
N LEU A 210 3.87 -4.77 -1.45
CA LEU A 210 4.28 -5.39 -2.71
C LEU A 210 5.62 -6.11 -2.56
N PRO A 211 5.76 -7.32 -3.13
CA PRO A 211 7.03 -8.02 -3.14
C PRO A 211 8.07 -7.23 -3.94
N ASP A 212 9.34 -7.48 -3.63
CA ASP A 212 10.44 -6.93 -4.40
C ASP A 212 10.43 -7.48 -5.82
N ILE A 213 10.93 -6.65 -6.74
CA ILE A 213 11.12 -6.99 -8.15
C ILE A 213 12.63 -7.14 -8.36
N PRO A 214 13.13 -8.37 -8.55
CA PRO A 214 14.54 -8.59 -8.86
C PRO A 214 14.93 -7.85 -10.15
N PHE A 215 16.11 -7.24 -10.18
CA PHE A 215 16.53 -6.42 -11.32
C PHE A 215 16.65 -7.24 -12.61
N GLU A 216 17.04 -8.50 -12.50
CA GLU A 216 17.09 -9.48 -13.58
C GLU A 216 15.71 -9.75 -14.20
N ASN A 217 14.63 -9.53 -13.45
CA ASN A 217 13.26 -9.77 -13.91
C ASN A 217 12.65 -8.56 -14.64
N LEU A 218 13.31 -7.40 -14.66
CA LEU A 218 12.77 -6.17 -15.27
C LEU A 218 12.57 -6.27 -16.79
N ASN A 219 13.23 -7.22 -17.45
CA ASN A 219 13.03 -7.50 -18.87
C ASN A 219 11.98 -8.58 -19.14
N LEU A 220 11.49 -9.28 -18.11
CA LEU A 220 10.54 -10.39 -18.24
C LEU A 220 9.07 -9.94 -18.29
N PHE A 221 8.81 -8.68 -17.96
CA PHE A 221 7.49 -8.08 -18.04
C PHE A 221 7.60 -6.60 -18.38
N GLU A 222 6.53 -6.02 -18.91
CA GLU A 222 6.48 -4.60 -19.25
C GLU A 222 5.72 -3.80 -18.19
N ASN A 223 4.56 -4.31 -17.77
CA ASN A 223 3.75 -3.72 -16.74
C ASN A 223 2.87 -4.75 -16.02
N PHE A 224 2.35 -4.38 -14.86
CA PHE A 224 1.35 -5.14 -14.12
C PHE A 224 0.44 -4.20 -13.31
N SER A 225 -0.88 -4.37 -13.46
CA SER A 225 -1.89 -3.55 -12.79
C SER A 225 -2.58 -4.32 -11.67
N PHE A 226 -2.86 -3.65 -10.56
CA PHE A 226 -3.54 -4.23 -9.40
C PHE A 226 -4.40 -3.18 -8.67
N ASP A 227 -5.40 -3.66 -7.94
CA ASP A 227 -6.21 -2.83 -7.05
C ASP A 227 -5.61 -2.87 -5.65
N SER A 228 -5.10 -1.73 -5.17
CA SER A 228 -4.46 -1.58 -3.86
C SER A 228 -5.38 -1.88 -2.66
N GLN A 229 -6.70 -1.98 -2.87
CA GLN A 229 -7.64 -2.39 -1.82
C GLN A 229 -7.90 -3.90 -1.75
N LYS A 230 -7.42 -4.66 -2.72
CA LYS A 230 -7.58 -6.12 -2.78
C LYS A 230 -6.30 -6.82 -2.31
N PRO A 231 -6.39 -8.06 -1.80
CA PRO A 231 -5.21 -8.87 -1.57
C PRO A 231 -4.35 -8.90 -2.83
N LEU A 232 -3.03 -8.76 -2.65
CA LEU A 232 -2.08 -8.89 -3.75
C LEU A 232 -2.29 -10.26 -4.42
N PRO A 233 -2.28 -10.34 -5.75
CA PRO A 233 -2.42 -11.62 -6.43
C PRO A 233 -1.26 -12.54 -6.03
N GLN A 234 -1.60 -13.68 -5.42
CA GLN A 234 -0.64 -14.58 -4.79
C GLN A 234 0.30 -15.31 -5.79
N ASN A 235 0.02 -15.26 -7.10
CA ASN A 235 0.63 -16.18 -8.08
C ASN A 235 1.57 -15.57 -9.14
N TYR A 236 2.00 -14.30 -9.03
CA TYR A 236 2.77 -13.73 -10.14
C TYR A 236 4.24 -14.19 -10.23
N ASN A 237 4.88 -14.53 -9.10
CA ASN A 237 6.33 -14.81 -9.08
C ASN A 237 6.76 -16.24 -9.49
N GLN A 238 5.84 -17.17 -9.77
CA GLN A 238 6.22 -18.52 -10.23
C GLN A 238 5.57 -18.92 -11.55
N GLU A 239 4.26 -18.71 -11.74
CA GLU A 239 3.59 -19.26 -12.93
C GLU A 239 3.84 -18.45 -14.21
N LYS A 240 3.80 -17.10 -14.17
CA LYS A 240 4.02 -16.27 -15.35
C LYS A 240 5.48 -16.16 -15.76
N ILE A 241 6.38 -16.11 -14.77
CA ILE A 241 7.83 -16.14 -15.00
C ILE A 241 8.24 -17.50 -15.61
N ASN A 242 7.71 -18.63 -15.11
CA ASN A 242 7.98 -19.94 -15.72
C ASN A 242 7.35 -20.10 -17.11
N GLN A 243 6.20 -19.48 -17.39
CA GLN A 243 5.60 -19.50 -18.73
C GLN A 243 6.44 -18.71 -19.75
N ASN A 244 6.93 -17.52 -19.39
CA ASN A 244 7.81 -16.72 -20.27
C ASN A 244 9.19 -17.36 -20.44
N LEU A 245 9.79 -17.92 -19.37
CA LEU A 245 11.07 -18.66 -19.44
C LEU A 245 10.97 -19.93 -20.29
N ASN A 246 9.83 -20.64 -20.25
CA ASN A 246 9.61 -21.80 -21.13
C ASN A 246 9.45 -21.38 -22.59
N GLN A 247 8.77 -20.27 -22.89
CA GLN A 247 8.66 -19.77 -24.25
C GLN A 247 10.00 -19.28 -24.82
N GLU A 248 10.84 -18.60 -24.03
CA GLU A 248 12.19 -18.20 -24.47
C GLU A 248 13.13 -19.40 -24.63
N LYS A 249 13.11 -20.39 -23.73
CA LYS A 249 13.85 -21.64 -23.89
C LYS A 249 13.41 -22.43 -25.13
N ILE A 250 12.11 -22.46 -25.44
CA ILE A 250 11.58 -23.09 -26.66
C ILE A 250 12.05 -22.32 -27.90
N ASN A 251 12.04 -20.99 -27.89
CA ASN A 251 12.52 -20.19 -29.02
C ASN A 251 14.04 -20.27 -29.23
N GLN A 252 14.84 -20.38 -28.16
CA GLN A 252 16.28 -20.63 -28.25
C GLN A 252 16.57 -22.05 -28.77
N ASN A 253 15.84 -23.06 -28.32
CA ASN A 253 15.95 -24.43 -28.83
C ASN A 253 15.54 -24.53 -30.31
N LEU A 254 14.48 -23.84 -30.74
CA LEU A 254 14.06 -23.75 -32.15
C LEU A 254 15.09 -23.04 -33.03
N ASN A 255 15.80 -22.04 -32.52
CA ASN A 255 16.90 -21.39 -33.24
C ASN A 255 18.15 -22.28 -33.31
N GLN A 256 18.46 -23.06 -32.25
CA GLN A 256 19.53 -24.05 -32.29
C GLN A 256 19.21 -25.23 -33.22
N GLU A 257 17.97 -25.71 -33.27
CA GLU A 257 17.54 -26.75 -34.22
C GLU A 257 17.61 -26.25 -35.68
N LYS A 258 17.25 -25.00 -35.96
CA LYS A 258 17.41 -24.40 -37.31
C LYS A 258 18.88 -24.24 -37.71
N ILE A 259 19.77 -23.94 -36.77
CA ILE A 259 21.23 -23.87 -37.01
C ILE A 259 21.81 -25.27 -37.23
N ASN A 260 21.34 -26.29 -36.49
CA ASN A 260 21.75 -27.69 -36.68
C ASN A 260 21.17 -28.34 -37.95
N GLN A 261 20.00 -27.90 -38.43
CA GLN A 261 19.44 -28.35 -39.71
C GLN A 261 20.20 -27.81 -40.93
N ASN A 262 20.80 -26.63 -40.84
CA ASN A 262 21.65 -26.07 -41.91
C ASN A 262 23.06 -26.68 -41.97
N LEU A 263 23.50 -27.36 -40.91
CA LEU A 263 24.80 -28.05 -40.85
C LEU A 263 24.75 -29.51 -41.31
N ASN A 264 23.56 -30.09 -41.53
CA ASN A 264 23.38 -31.52 -41.83
C ASN A 264 23.02 -31.83 -43.30
N GLN A 265 23.16 -30.87 -44.23
CA GLN A 265 22.90 -31.11 -45.66
C GLN A 265 24.13 -31.50 -46.50
N GLU A 266 25.31 -31.71 -45.91
CA GLU A 266 26.41 -32.37 -46.61
C GLU A 266 26.79 -33.70 -45.95
N LYS A 267 26.63 -34.77 -46.74
CA LYS A 267 27.41 -36.03 -46.69
C LYS A 267 27.08 -37.04 -45.59
N ILE A 268 26.27 -38.06 -45.91
CA ILE A 268 26.73 -39.34 -46.49
C ILE A 268 25.61 -40.40 -46.46
N ASN A 269 25.37 -40.96 -47.65
CA ASN A 269 24.60 -42.18 -47.89
C ASN A 269 25.29 -43.41 -47.29
N GLN A 270 24.51 -44.34 -46.70
CA GLN A 270 24.46 -45.75 -47.13
C GLN A 270 23.41 -46.53 -46.35
N ASN A 271 22.43 -47.06 -47.09
CA ASN A 271 21.53 -48.14 -46.68
C ASN A 271 22.33 -49.37 -46.23
N LEU A 272 21.82 -50.11 -45.24
CA LEU A 272 21.45 -51.52 -45.43
C LEU A 272 20.75 -52.14 -44.20
N ASN A 273 19.50 -52.53 -44.47
CA ASN A 273 18.71 -53.66 -43.98
C ASN A 273 18.25 -53.81 -42.52
N GLN A 274 16.92 -53.84 -42.45
CA GLN A 274 16.03 -54.43 -41.46
C GLN A 274 16.44 -55.85 -41.05
N GLU A 275 16.49 -56.10 -39.73
CA GLU A 275 15.58 -57.06 -39.09
C GLU A 275 15.54 -56.84 -37.58
N LYS A 276 14.33 -57.01 -37.04
CA LYS A 276 13.89 -56.63 -35.69
C LYS A 276 14.67 -57.32 -34.58
N ILE A 277 15.38 -56.55 -33.77
CA ILE A 277 15.67 -56.94 -32.39
C ILE A 277 14.46 -56.54 -31.54
N ASN A 278 13.66 -57.56 -31.19
CA ASN A 278 12.77 -57.53 -30.05
C ASN A 278 13.57 -57.41 -28.75
N GLN A 279 12.86 -57.01 -27.69
CA GLN A 279 13.14 -57.22 -26.25
C GLN A 279 13.68 -56.01 -25.48
N ASN A 280 12.77 -55.07 -25.16
CA ASN A 280 12.35 -54.83 -23.77
C ASN A 280 11.19 -53.83 -23.69
N LEU A 281 9.96 -54.34 -23.86
CA LEU A 281 8.76 -53.76 -23.29
C LEU A 281 7.95 -54.93 -22.73
N ASN A 282 7.98 -55.11 -21.41
CA ASN A 282 6.77 -55.06 -20.61
C ASN A 282 7.08 -55.30 -19.14
N GLN A 283 6.68 -54.30 -18.37
CA GLN A 283 5.97 -54.41 -17.09
C GLN A 283 5.93 -55.82 -16.49
N GLU A 284 6.67 -56.03 -15.40
CA GLU A 284 6.13 -56.63 -14.17
C GLU A 284 7.18 -56.77 -13.05
N LYS A 285 6.63 -56.86 -11.82
CA LYS A 285 7.14 -57.56 -10.60
C LYS A 285 7.96 -56.71 -9.62
N ILE A 286 7.61 -56.61 -8.32
CA ILE A 286 7.04 -57.58 -7.35
C ILE A 286 6.35 -56.76 -6.20
N ILE A 287 5.02 -56.75 -5.94
CA ILE A 287 4.14 -57.65 -5.09
C ILE A 287 4.76 -57.96 -3.70
N GLU A 288 4.22 -57.71 -2.50
CA GLU A 288 2.88 -57.97 -1.95
C GLU A 288 2.67 -57.30 -0.56
N ASN A 289 1.40 -57.26 -0.17
CA ASN A 289 0.79 -56.81 1.10
C ASN A 289 1.39 -57.38 2.40
N LEU A 290 1.29 -56.63 3.52
CA LEU A 290 0.50 -56.98 4.72
C LEU A 290 0.72 -56.02 5.90
N ASN A 291 -0.39 -55.76 6.61
CA ASN A 291 -0.55 -55.31 8.00
C ASN A 291 -0.79 -53.82 8.30
N GLN A 292 -2.09 -53.56 8.34
CA GLN A 292 -2.87 -52.65 9.17
C GLN A 292 -2.44 -52.56 10.64
N GLU A 293 -3.07 -51.57 11.30
CA GLU A 293 -3.30 -51.39 12.75
C GLU A 293 -2.26 -50.49 13.45
N LYS A 294 -2.61 -49.46 14.23
CA LYS A 294 -3.85 -49.16 14.98
C LYS A 294 -3.68 -47.78 15.66
N ILE A 295 -4.79 -47.25 16.22
CA ILE A 295 -4.90 -46.15 17.22
C ILE A 295 -4.93 -44.72 16.64
N ASN A 296 -5.87 -43.82 16.97
CA ASN A 296 -7.23 -43.88 17.54
C ASN A 296 -7.86 -42.48 17.34
N GLN A 297 -9.19 -42.47 17.35
CA GLN A 297 -10.07 -41.31 17.54
C GLN A 297 -9.87 -40.63 18.92
N ASN A 298 -10.52 -39.47 19.06
CA ASN A 298 -10.84 -38.67 20.26
C ASN A 298 -9.89 -37.50 20.51
N SER A 299 -10.32 -36.28 20.84
CA SER A 299 -11.64 -35.75 21.24
C SER A 299 -11.57 -34.21 21.26
N ASN A 300 -12.75 -33.57 21.18
CA ASN A 300 -13.01 -32.20 21.62
C ASN A 300 -12.15 -31.77 22.83
N GLN A 301 -11.67 -30.53 22.85
CA GLN A 301 -11.86 -29.63 24.00
C GLN A 301 -11.46 -28.17 23.68
N GLU A 302 -12.16 -27.28 24.35
CA GLU A 302 -12.20 -25.83 24.23
C GLU A 302 -10.91 -25.13 24.71
N LYS A 303 -10.75 -23.88 24.22
CA LYS A 303 -10.16 -22.71 24.90
C LYS A 303 -8.97 -22.94 25.85
N ILE A 304 -7.81 -22.40 25.46
CA ILE A 304 -6.99 -21.54 26.34
C ILE A 304 -6.37 -20.45 25.46
N ILE A 305 -6.74 -19.20 25.76
CA ILE A 305 -5.93 -18.02 25.49
C ILE A 305 -4.87 -18.01 26.59
N GLU A 306 -3.60 -18.03 26.25
CA GLU A 306 -2.60 -17.36 27.11
C GLU A 306 -1.40 -16.85 26.32
N ASN A 307 -1.10 -15.59 26.59
CA ASN A 307 0.00 -14.79 26.08
C ASN A 307 1.33 -15.55 26.03
N LEU A 308 1.92 -15.67 24.84
CA LEU A 308 3.34 -15.93 24.67
C LEU A 308 3.93 -14.84 23.77
N ASN A 309 4.56 -13.87 24.43
CA ASN A 309 5.46 -12.83 23.96
C ASN A 309 5.81 -12.85 22.47
N GLN A 310 5.33 -11.83 21.75
CA GLN A 310 5.76 -11.49 20.39
C GLN A 310 7.27 -11.20 20.28
N GLU A 311 7.98 -11.01 21.40
CA GLU A 311 9.44 -10.86 21.44
C GLU A 311 10.19 -12.16 21.09
N LYS A 312 9.66 -13.36 21.40
CA LYS A 312 10.34 -14.64 21.10
C LYS A 312 10.21 -15.10 19.65
N ILE A 313 9.18 -14.65 18.93
CA ILE A 313 8.97 -15.03 17.52
C ILE A 313 9.95 -14.28 16.60
N ILE A 314 10.37 -13.07 16.98
CA ILE A 314 11.35 -12.28 16.21
C ILE A 314 12.75 -12.89 16.31
N GLU A 315 13.11 -13.51 17.44
CA GLU A 315 14.41 -14.18 17.58
C GLU A 315 14.52 -15.50 16.81
N ASN A 316 13.46 -16.33 16.80
CA ASN A 316 13.50 -17.63 16.11
C ASN A 316 13.43 -17.49 14.57
N LEU A 317 12.69 -16.52 14.03
CA LEU A 317 12.65 -16.27 12.59
C LEU A 317 13.98 -15.72 12.03
N ASN A 318 14.78 -15.06 12.88
CA ASN A 318 16.10 -14.56 12.50
C ASN A 318 17.17 -15.66 12.49
N GLN A 319 17.02 -16.74 13.27
CA GLN A 319 18.02 -17.82 13.32
C GLN A 319 17.87 -18.85 12.19
N GLU A 320 16.66 -19.14 11.70
CA GLU A 320 16.47 -20.13 10.62
C GLU A 320 16.91 -19.64 9.23
N LYS A 321 17.13 -18.33 9.02
CA LYS A 321 17.62 -17.78 7.74
C LYS A 321 19.14 -17.57 7.66
N ILE A 322 19.90 -17.82 8.74
CA ILE A 322 21.34 -17.52 8.77
C ILE A 322 22.22 -18.68 8.24
N ASN A 323 21.69 -19.90 8.09
CA ASN A 323 22.48 -21.04 7.60
C ASN A 323 22.07 -21.49 6.20
N GLN A 324 22.42 -20.70 5.18
CA GLN A 324 22.85 -21.14 3.84
C GLN A 324 23.00 -19.92 2.92
N ASN A 325 24.19 -19.33 2.89
CA ASN A 325 24.84 -18.78 1.69
C ASN A 325 26.16 -18.12 2.10
N SER A 326 27.24 -18.89 2.02
CA SER A 326 28.60 -18.38 2.08
C SER A 326 28.95 -17.71 0.75
N ASN A 327 28.51 -16.47 0.58
CA ASN A 327 29.13 -15.45 -0.25
C ASN A 327 28.81 -14.10 0.42
N GLN A 328 29.81 -13.25 0.61
CA GLN A 328 29.73 -12.01 1.39
C GLN A 328 28.79 -10.98 0.76
N GLU A 329 27.48 -11.15 0.93
CA GLU A 329 26.50 -10.08 0.78
C GLU A 329 26.44 -9.33 2.11
N LYS A 330 26.61 -8.00 2.04
CA LYS A 330 26.41 -7.09 3.17
C LYS A 330 25.02 -7.39 3.75
N ILE A 331 24.93 -7.92 4.97
CA ILE A 331 23.66 -8.13 5.66
C ILE A 331 23.00 -6.76 5.79
N ILE A 332 22.03 -6.45 4.93
CA ILE A 332 21.30 -5.19 5.04
C ILE A 332 20.27 -5.40 6.13
N SER A 333 20.63 -5.03 7.35
CA SER A 333 19.76 -5.13 8.52
C SER A 333 18.54 -4.23 8.35
N SER A 334 17.37 -4.73 8.76
CA SER A 334 16.18 -3.90 8.92
C SER A 334 16.47 -2.68 9.82
N PRO A 335 15.80 -1.54 9.59
CA PRO A 335 15.99 -0.35 10.42
C PRO A 335 15.62 -0.65 11.87
N SER A 336 16.36 -0.09 12.83
CA SER A 336 16.06 -0.26 14.25
C SER A 336 14.75 0.43 14.63
N ASN A 337 14.06 -0.07 15.66
CA ASN A 337 12.84 0.55 16.18
C ASN A 337 13.07 2.01 16.61
N GLU A 338 14.25 2.32 17.16
CA GLU A 338 14.63 3.70 17.52
C GLU A 338 14.70 4.62 16.30
N LEU A 339 15.31 4.15 15.21
CA LEU A 339 15.38 4.90 13.95
C LEU A 339 13.97 5.11 13.37
N ILE A 340 13.16 4.04 13.32
CA ILE A 340 11.78 4.11 12.83
C ILE A 340 10.99 5.14 13.64
N GLN A 341 11.07 5.09 14.97
CA GLN A 341 10.36 6.02 15.85
C GLN A 341 10.81 7.47 15.64
N SER A 342 12.12 7.72 15.52
CA SER A 342 12.67 9.04 15.21
C SER A 342 12.18 9.58 13.87
N VAL A 343 12.14 8.74 12.83
CA VAL A 343 11.62 9.09 11.51
C VAL A 343 10.12 9.38 11.58
N VAL A 344 9.34 8.56 12.29
CA VAL A 344 7.90 8.73 12.47
C VAL A 344 7.59 10.08 13.12
N SER A 345 8.28 10.43 14.20
CA SER A 345 8.11 11.73 14.85
C SER A 345 8.47 12.89 13.93
N SER A 346 9.55 12.76 13.15
CA SER A 346 10.00 13.80 12.21
C SER A 346 9.04 13.98 11.03
N VAL A 347 8.52 12.88 10.47
CA VAL A 347 7.50 12.89 9.41
C VAL A 347 6.20 13.49 9.93
N SER A 348 5.76 13.09 11.13
CA SER A 348 4.55 13.63 11.75
C SER A 348 4.63 15.15 11.92
N SER A 349 5.75 15.67 12.44
CA SER A 349 5.98 17.11 12.58
C SER A 349 5.97 17.80 11.22
N ALA A 350 6.70 17.26 10.24
CA ALA A 350 6.77 17.85 8.89
C ALA A 350 5.41 17.89 8.20
N LEU A 351 4.59 16.85 8.35
CA LEU A 351 3.23 16.81 7.81
C LEU A 351 2.32 17.83 8.50
N PHE A 352 2.38 17.93 9.83
CA PHE A 352 1.60 18.92 10.56
C PHE A 352 1.98 20.35 10.15
N ASP A 353 3.27 20.67 10.09
CA ASP A 353 3.76 21.99 9.68
C ASP A 353 3.39 22.33 8.23
N CYS A 354 3.40 21.33 7.34
CA CYS A 354 3.10 21.51 5.92
C CYS A 354 1.59 21.71 5.66
N PHE A 355 0.74 20.93 6.33
CA PHE A 355 -0.68 20.87 6.00
C PHE A 355 -1.60 21.52 7.03
N GLY A 356 -1.16 21.71 8.28
CA GLY A 356 -1.95 22.33 9.34
C GLY A 356 -3.14 21.50 9.83
N VAL A 357 -3.17 20.20 9.54
CA VAL A 357 -4.24 19.28 9.94
C VAL A 357 -3.72 18.20 10.88
N GLY A 358 -4.53 17.84 11.88
CA GLY A 358 -4.14 16.91 12.93
C GLY A 358 -4.51 15.44 12.69
N LEU A 359 -5.39 15.14 11.74
CA LEU A 359 -5.81 13.76 11.45
C LEU A 359 -5.21 13.30 10.13
N LEU A 360 -4.05 12.65 10.20
CA LEU A 360 -3.30 12.23 9.01
C LEU A 360 -2.84 10.77 9.10
N GLY A 361 -2.57 10.20 7.94
CA GLY A 361 -1.77 9.00 7.80
C GLY A 361 -0.75 9.16 6.69
N ALA A 362 0.33 8.41 6.80
CA ALA A 362 1.34 8.32 5.76
C ALA A 362 1.83 6.88 5.61
N ASP A 363 2.11 6.49 4.36
CA ASP A 363 2.73 5.21 4.06
C ASP A 363 4.20 5.45 3.73
N LEU A 364 5.08 4.74 4.43
CA LEU A 364 6.52 4.83 4.26
C LEU A 364 7.10 3.50 3.83
N VAL A 365 8.10 3.54 2.95
CA VAL A 365 8.94 2.39 2.62
C VAL A 365 10.39 2.71 2.95
N PHE A 366 11.17 1.70 3.32
CA PHE A 366 12.60 1.85 3.58
C PHE A 366 13.39 1.37 2.36
N ASP A 367 14.18 2.27 1.78
CA ASP A 367 15.11 1.92 0.71
C ASP A 367 16.43 1.45 1.30
N TYR A 368 16.66 0.15 1.21
CA TYR A 368 17.84 -0.54 1.72
C TYR A 368 19.14 -0.08 1.04
N VAL A 369 19.06 0.47 -0.18
CA VAL A 369 20.23 0.99 -0.92
C VAL A 369 20.69 2.32 -0.34
N SER A 370 19.76 3.27 -0.17
CA SER A 370 20.07 4.60 0.37
C SER A 370 20.00 4.69 1.91
N SER A 371 19.55 3.62 2.58
CA SER A 371 19.29 3.59 4.02
C SER A 371 18.36 4.73 4.48
N CYS A 372 17.33 5.02 3.67
CA CYS A 372 16.44 6.17 3.86
C CYS A 372 14.98 5.74 3.75
N PHE A 373 14.11 6.36 4.54
CA PHE A 373 12.67 6.22 4.39
C PHE A 373 12.14 7.14 3.29
N TYR A 374 11.10 6.69 2.59
CA TYR A 374 10.39 7.47 1.59
C TYR A 374 8.91 7.48 1.91
N VAL A 375 8.33 8.68 2.04
CA VAL A 375 6.88 8.87 2.11
C VAL A 375 6.31 8.68 0.71
N ILE A 376 5.46 7.67 0.53
CA ILE A 376 4.90 7.25 -0.76
C ILE A 376 3.40 7.52 -0.90
N ASP A 377 2.70 7.79 0.20
CA ASP A 377 1.28 8.16 0.19
C ASP A 377 0.94 8.95 1.46
N ILE A 378 0.02 9.91 1.36
CA ILE A 378 -0.45 10.73 2.48
C ILE A 378 -1.98 10.79 2.39
N ASN A 379 -2.66 10.51 3.50
CA ASN A 379 -4.11 10.41 3.55
C ASN A 379 -4.69 11.24 4.68
N TYR A 380 -5.77 11.98 4.40
CA TYR A 380 -6.58 12.59 5.45
C TYR A 380 -7.39 11.54 6.21
N PHE A 381 -7.29 11.61 7.54
CA PHE A 381 -8.07 10.83 8.49
C PHE A 381 -8.19 9.35 8.06
N PRO A 382 -7.07 8.60 7.97
CA PRO A 382 -7.07 7.21 7.54
C PRO A 382 -7.93 6.35 8.50
N ARG A 383 -8.19 5.10 8.14
CA ARG A 383 -8.89 4.17 9.04
C ARG A 383 -8.14 4.11 10.37
N THR A 384 -8.84 4.37 11.47
CA THR A 384 -8.21 4.54 12.77
C THR A 384 -7.74 3.20 13.36
N LEU A 385 -6.69 3.27 14.18
CA LEU A 385 -6.15 2.10 14.87
C LEU A 385 -7.04 1.69 16.05
N LEU A 386 -7.21 0.41 16.29
CA LEU A 386 -7.96 -0.09 17.45
C LEU A 386 -7.05 -0.25 18.68
N ASN A 387 -6.19 0.73 18.91
CA ASN A 387 -5.32 0.80 20.08
C ASN A 387 -5.99 1.74 21.11
N GLU A 388 -5.99 1.36 22.39
CA GLU A 388 -6.52 2.18 23.48
C GLU A 388 -5.83 3.55 23.57
N GLU A 389 -4.50 3.60 23.52
CA GLU A 389 -3.74 4.86 23.53
C GLU A 389 -4.18 5.77 22.37
N PHE A 390 -4.41 5.18 21.19
CA PHE A 390 -4.88 5.93 20.03
C PHE A 390 -6.30 6.50 20.24
N GLN A 391 -7.19 5.78 20.93
CA GLN A 391 -8.53 6.27 21.28
C GLN A 391 -8.46 7.42 22.29
N ASP A 392 -7.49 7.38 23.19
CA ASP A 392 -7.28 8.40 24.23
C ASP A 392 -6.81 9.68 23.57
N LYS A 393 -5.75 9.58 22.76
CA LYS A 393 -5.21 10.71 21.99
C LYS A 393 -6.22 11.27 21.01
N PHE A 394 -7.08 10.43 20.43
CA PHE A 394 -8.18 10.91 19.61
C PHE A 394 -9.19 11.73 20.42
N SER A 395 -9.56 11.26 21.62
CA SER A 395 -10.49 11.98 22.50
C SER A 395 -9.91 13.32 22.96
N ASP A 396 -8.62 13.34 23.36
CA ASP A 396 -7.86 14.55 23.71
C ASP A 396 -7.86 15.55 22.54
N PHE A 397 -7.60 15.05 21.33
CA PHE A 397 -7.57 15.86 20.12
C PHE A 397 -8.92 16.49 19.83
N ILE A 398 -10.02 15.71 19.85
CA ILE A 398 -11.36 16.26 19.65
C ILE A 398 -11.68 17.29 20.73
N LYS A 399 -11.31 17.03 21.99
CA LYS A 399 -11.49 17.98 23.08
C LYS A 399 -10.75 19.30 22.83
N SER A 400 -9.55 19.25 22.25
CA SER A 400 -8.76 20.45 21.94
C SER A 400 -9.36 21.30 20.81
N LYS A 401 -10.23 20.73 19.98
CA LYS A 401 -10.83 21.39 18.82
C LYS A 401 -12.19 22.03 19.14
N ILE A 402 -12.91 21.53 20.13
CA ILE A 402 -14.21 22.07 20.58
C ILE A 402 -14.03 23.19 21.59
#